data_AF-Q2C635-F1
#
_entry.id   AF-Q2C635-F1
#
_cell.length_a   1.000
_cell.length_b   1.000
_cell.length_c   1.000
_cell.angle_alpha   90.00
_cell.angle_beta   90.00
_cell.angle_gamma   90.00
#
_symmetry.space_group_name_H-M   'P 1'
#
loop_
_entity.id
_entity.type
_entity.pdbx_description
1 polymer ?
#
loop_
_entity_poly.entity_id
_entity_poly.type
_entity_poly.pdbx_seq_one_letter_code
_entity_poly.pdbx_strand_id
1 'polypeptide(L)'
;SAFFGHAEAVHVETHQPVVIEDAINLLENTDGIEVFHGTDYPTQVTDSVGKDHVMVGRIREDISHPCGLNMWVVADNVRKGAATNSIQIAEKLIEEYL
;
A
#
# COMPACT_ATOMS: atom_id res chain seq x y z
N SER A 1 17.29 -9.53 -13.45
CA SER A 1 17.73 -8.60 -12.40
C SER A 1 16.82 -7.38 -12.46
N ALA A 2 15.82 -7.28 -11.57
CA ALA A 2 14.95 -6.12 -11.53
C ALA A 2 15.70 -4.99 -10.82
N PHE A 3 15.97 -3.89 -11.53
CA PHE A 3 16.87 -2.84 -11.04
C PHE A 3 16.15 -1.56 -10.57
N PHE A 4 14.83 -1.44 -10.70
CA PHE A 4 14.07 -0.26 -10.25
C PHE A 4 12.66 -0.67 -9.82
N GLY A 5 12.24 -0.21 -8.63
CA GLY A 5 10.98 -0.59 -7.99
C GLY A 5 11.16 -1.74 -6.98
N HIS A 6 10.83 -1.51 -5.72
CA HIS A 6 10.72 -2.55 -4.71
C HIS A 6 9.23 -2.84 -4.49
N ALA A 7 8.88 -4.11 -4.40
CA ALA A 7 7.50 -4.54 -4.14
C ALA A 7 7.48 -5.26 -2.80
N GLU A 8 6.63 -4.81 -1.89
CA GLU A 8 6.53 -5.26 -0.51
C GLU A 8 5.13 -5.80 -0.25
N ALA A 9 5.05 -6.98 0.37
CA ALA A 9 3.84 -7.43 1.01
C ALA A 9 3.79 -6.79 2.40
N VAL A 10 2.80 -5.94 2.64
CA VAL A 10 2.62 -5.23 3.90
C VAL A 10 1.42 -5.84 4.62
N HIS A 11 1.64 -6.22 5.88
CA HIS A 11 0.63 -6.69 6.79
C HIS A 11 0.50 -5.67 7.93
N VAL A 12 -0.70 -5.12 8.11
CA VAL A 12 -0.99 -4.12 9.13
C VAL A 12 -2.00 -4.69 10.11
N GLU A 13 -1.68 -4.64 11.40
CA GLU A 13 -2.61 -4.93 12.48
C GLU A 13 -3.07 -3.60 13.08
N THR A 14 -4.39 -3.41 13.16
CA THR A 14 -5.02 -2.20 13.67
C THR A 14 -5.70 -2.46 15.00
N HIS A 15 -5.96 -1.39 15.78
CA HIS A 15 -6.61 -1.52 17.08
C HIS A 15 -8.10 -1.86 16.99
N GLN A 16 -8.75 -1.46 15.89
CA GLN A 16 -10.16 -1.71 15.60
C GLN A 16 -10.31 -2.36 14.22
N PRO A 17 -11.37 -3.15 13.96
CA PRO A 17 -11.61 -3.71 12.64
C PRO A 17 -11.68 -2.63 11.57
N VAL A 18 -10.93 -2.83 10.49
CA VAL A 18 -10.90 -1.91 9.34
C VAL A 18 -11.90 -2.39 8.31
N VAL A 19 -12.85 -1.54 7.94
CA VAL A 19 -13.71 -1.79 6.77
C VAL A 19 -12.85 -1.60 5.52
N ILE A 20 -12.74 -2.63 4.69
CA ILE A 20 -11.89 -2.60 3.48
C ILE A 20 -12.22 -1.39 2.59
N GLU A 21 -13.51 -1.10 2.41
CA GLU A 21 -13.96 0.02 1.58
C GLU A 21 -13.46 1.37 2.12
N ASP A 22 -13.48 1.57 3.44
CA ASP A 22 -12.97 2.79 4.07
C ASP A 22 -11.45 2.90 3.95
N ALA A 23 -10.72 1.79 4.08
CA ALA A 23 -9.27 1.77 3.85
C ALA A 23 -8.92 2.09 2.39
N ILE A 24 -9.65 1.53 1.43
CA ILE A 24 -9.49 1.84 0.01
C ILE A 24 -9.76 3.31 -0.23
N ASN A 25 -10.89 3.84 0.26
CA ASN A 25 -11.25 5.24 0.12
C ASN A 25 -10.17 6.16 0.72
N LEU A 26 -9.63 5.83 1.90
CA LEU A 26 -8.56 6.60 2.53
C LEU A 26 -7.30 6.65 1.66
N LEU A 27 -6.91 5.51 1.09
CA LEU A 27 -5.74 5.40 0.23
C LEU A 27 -5.94 6.15 -1.09
N GLU A 28 -7.12 6.04 -1.71
CA GLU A 28 -7.46 6.79 -2.93
C GLU A 28 -7.48 8.31 -2.73
N ASN A 29 -7.87 8.76 -1.53
CA ASN A 29 -7.89 10.18 -1.18
C ASN A 29 -6.53 10.69 -0.63
N THR A 30 -5.49 9.85 -0.58
CA THR A 30 -4.18 10.25 -0.10
C THR A 30 -3.28 10.66 -1.24
N ASP A 31 -2.78 11.90 -1.18
CA ASP A 31 -1.86 12.45 -2.18
C ASP A 31 -0.63 11.56 -2.38
N GLY A 32 -0.34 11.24 -3.63
CA GLY A 32 0.81 10.41 -3.99
C GLY A 32 0.58 8.90 -3.83
N ILE A 33 -0.66 8.45 -3.61
CA ILE A 33 -1.03 7.03 -3.65
C ILE A 33 -1.90 6.76 -4.89
N GLU A 34 -1.59 5.68 -5.58
CA GLU A 34 -2.39 5.12 -6.67
C GLU A 34 -2.90 3.74 -6.25
N VAL A 35 -4.21 3.59 -6.14
CA VAL A 35 -4.84 2.32 -5.73
C VAL A 35 -5.21 1.48 -6.95
N PHE A 36 -4.78 0.23 -6.95
CA PHE A 36 -5.05 -0.78 -7.97
C PHE A 36 -6.13 -1.74 -7.48
N HIS A 37 -7.19 -1.87 -8.27
CA HIS A 37 -8.35 -2.70 -7.97
C HIS A 37 -8.29 -4.07 -8.68
N GLY A 38 -8.79 -5.11 -8.00
CA GLY A 38 -8.97 -6.44 -8.60
C GLY A 38 -7.67 -7.21 -8.91
N THR A 39 -7.57 -7.75 -10.12
CA THR A 39 -6.39 -8.51 -10.57
C THR A 39 -5.28 -7.63 -11.11
N ASP A 40 -5.52 -6.34 -11.30
CA ASP A 40 -4.45 -5.41 -11.66
C ASP A 40 -3.57 -5.19 -10.44
N TYR A 41 -2.28 -5.43 -10.60
CA TYR A 41 -1.29 -5.13 -9.59
C TYR A 41 -0.12 -4.43 -10.26
N PRO A 42 0.44 -3.40 -9.62
CA PRO A 42 1.56 -2.66 -10.18
C PRO A 42 2.74 -3.61 -10.40
N THR A 43 3.33 -3.54 -11.61
CA THR A 43 4.58 -4.25 -11.92
C THR A 43 5.71 -3.24 -12.12
N GLN A 44 6.87 -3.58 -11.58
CA GLN A 44 8.06 -2.72 -11.47
C GLN A 44 8.61 -2.20 -12.82
N VAL A 45 8.15 -2.72 -13.95
CA VAL A 45 8.77 -2.49 -15.27
C VAL A 45 8.01 -1.47 -16.11
N THR A 46 6.70 -1.31 -15.92
CA THR A 46 5.87 -0.37 -16.70
C THR A 46 5.59 0.94 -15.99
N ASP A 47 5.58 0.95 -14.65
CA ASP A 47 4.94 2.04 -13.89
C ASP A 47 5.81 2.74 -12.83
N SER A 48 7.07 2.33 -12.59
CA SER A 48 7.86 2.97 -11.52
C SER A 48 8.92 3.96 -11.99
N VAL A 49 9.30 4.01 -13.28
CA VAL A 49 10.39 4.89 -13.72
C VAL A 49 9.93 6.34 -13.77
N GLY A 50 10.31 7.13 -12.76
CA GLY A 50 10.10 8.59 -12.72
C GLY A 50 8.75 9.04 -12.13
N LYS A 51 7.98 8.12 -11.55
CA LYS A 51 6.73 8.41 -10.86
C LYS A 51 7.01 8.50 -9.35
N ASP A 52 6.74 9.66 -8.75
CA ASP A 52 6.93 9.91 -7.31
C ASP A 52 5.76 9.36 -6.45
N HIS A 53 4.88 8.53 -7.02
CA HIS A 53 3.71 7.96 -6.34
C HIS A 53 3.91 6.50 -5.92
N VAL A 54 3.21 6.11 -4.86
CA VAL A 54 3.17 4.78 -4.28
C VAL A 54 1.98 4.04 -4.86
N MET A 55 2.22 2.87 -5.43
CA MET A 55 1.16 2.05 -5.99
C MET A 55 0.76 0.98 -4.97
N VAL A 56 -0.52 0.91 -4.61
CA VAL A 56 -1.04 -0.04 -3.62
C VAL A 56 -2.10 -0.89 -4.27
N GLY A 57 -2.02 -2.22 -4.13
CA GLY A 57 -3.02 -3.15 -4.63
C GLY A 57 -3.21 -4.35 -3.71
N ARG A 58 -4.02 -5.32 -4.13
CA ARG A 58 -4.29 -6.57 -3.37
C ARG A 58 -4.75 -6.33 -1.92
N ILE A 59 -5.41 -5.19 -1.68
CA ILE A 59 -5.95 -4.79 -0.37
C ILE A 59 -7.04 -5.79 0.03
N ARG A 60 -6.86 -6.45 1.17
CA ARG A 60 -7.81 -7.44 1.70
C ARG A 60 -7.69 -7.57 3.21
N GLU A 61 -8.79 -7.91 3.85
CA GLU A 61 -8.79 -8.36 5.24
C GLU A 61 -7.86 -9.56 5.43
N ASP A 62 -7.23 -9.63 6.59
CA ASP A 62 -6.54 -10.83 7.02
C ASP A 62 -7.52 -11.86 7.56
N ILE A 63 -7.42 -13.08 7.04
CA ILE A 63 -8.21 -14.22 7.51
C ILE A 63 -7.75 -14.71 8.89
N SER A 64 -6.55 -14.33 9.31
CA SER A 64 -5.96 -14.78 10.59
C SER A 64 -6.21 -13.82 11.74
N HIS A 65 -6.55 -12.56 11.46
CA HIS A 65 -6.79 -11.54 12.46
C HIS A 65 -7.96 -10.61 12.07
N PRO A 66 -8.99 -10.44 12.93
CA PRO A 66 -10.17 -9.63 12.60
C PRO A 66 -9.88 -8.13 12.42
N CYS A 67 -8.72 -7.66 12.87
CA CYS A 67 -8.23 -6.29 12.67
C CYS A 67 -6.98 -6.25 11.76
N GLY A 68 -6.74 -7.30 10.99
CA GLY A 68 -5.60 -7.40 10.09
C GLY A 68 -5.95 -6.96 8.66
N LEU A 69 -5.04 -6.23 8.02
CA LEU A 69 -5.14 -5.77 6.65
C LEU A 69 -3.88 -6.16 5.89
N ASN A 70 -4.06 -6.82 4.75
CA ASN A 70 -2.99 -7.18 3.83
C ASN A 70 -3.04 -6.28 2.61
N MET A 71 -1.87 -5.80 2.17
CA MET A 71 -1.73 -5.01 0.95
C MET A 71 -0.41 -5.30 0.24
N TRP A 72 -0.38 -4.98 -1.04
CA TRP A 72 0.79 -5.06 -1.90
C TRP A 72 1.21 -3.65 -2.30
N VAL A 73 2.39 -3.23 -1.86
CA VAL A 73 2.89 -1.88 -2.07
C VAL A 73 4.07 -1.92 -3.03
N VAL A 74 4.06 -1.06 -4.05
CA VAL A 74 5.16 -0.91 -5.01
C VAL A 74 5.54 0.56 -5.10
N ALA A 75 6.82 0.87 -4.88
CA ALA A 75 7.36 2.21 -4.98
C ALA A 75 8.77 2.22 -5.56
N ASP A 76 9.13 3.30 -6.25
CA ASP A 76 10.49 3.52 -6.74
C ASP A 76 11.42 3.91 -5.58
N ASN A 77 12.41 3.08 -5.32
CA ASN A 77 13.37 3.22 -4.24
C ASN A 77 14.51 4.23 -4.53
N VAL A 78 14.54 4.86 -5.71
CA VAL A 78 15.63 5.76 -6.12
C VAL A 78 15.51 7.18 -5.54
N ARG A 79 14.31 7.66 -5.20
CA ARG A 79 14.09 9.05 -4.74
C ARG A 79 13.65 9.23 -3.29
N LYS A 80 12.79 8.33 -2.78
CA LYS A 80 12.36 8.22 -1.37
C LYS A 80 12.14 6.73 -1.12
N GLY A 81 12.75 6.16 -0.08
CA GLY A 81 12.78 4.71 0.11
C GLY A 81 11.37 4.09 0.13
N ALA A 82 11.15 3.03 -0.63
CA ALA A 82 9.88 2.30 -0.71
C ALA A 82 9.33 1.94 0.69
N ALA A 83 10.20 1.41 1.55
CA ALA A 83 9.85 1.07 2.93
C ALA A 83 9.32 2.27 3.74
N THR A 84 9.84 3.48 3.52
CA THR A 84 9.40 4.67 4.26
C THR A 84 7.98 5.06 3.86
N ASN A 85 7.65 4.97 2.58
CA ASN A 85 6.29 5.24 2.11
C ASN A 85 5.31 4.15 2.58
N SER A 86 5.70 2.87 2.54
CA SER A 86 4.91 1.75 3.08
C SER A 86 4.58 1.96 4.57
N ILE A 87 5.57 2.39 5.36
CA ILE A 87 5.40 2.69 6.79
C ILE A 87 4.45 3.87 6.98
N GLN A 88 4.60 4.97 6.23
CA GLN A 88 3.70 6.13 6.33
C GLN A 88 2.24 5.78 6.01
N ILE A 89 2.03 4.89 5.05
CA ILE A 89 0.69 4.37 4.72
C ILE A 89 0.12 3.59 5.90
N ALA A 90 0.92 2.69 6.48
CA ALA A 90 0.51 1.91 7.65
C ALA A 90 0.24 2.82 8.86
N GLU A 91 1.08 3.83 9.11
CA GLU A 91 0.92 4.82 10.18
C GLU A 91 -0.38 5.60 10.00
N LYS A 92 -0.68 6.06 8.78
CA LYS A 92 -1.90 6.83 8.49
C LYS A 92 -3.17 5.99 8.63
N LEU A 93 -3.11 4.71 8.25
CA LEU A 93 -4.18 3.75 8.53
C LEU A 93 -4.34 3.58 10.05
N ILE A 94 -3.25 3.35 10.78
CA ILE A 94 -3.34 3.18 12.24
C ILE A 94 -3.89 4.44 12.91
N GLU A 95 -3.52 5.64 12.48
CA GLU A 95 -4.00 6.91 13.04
C GLU A 95 -5.52 7.10 12.89
N GLU A 96 -6.10 6.75 11.73
CA GLU A 96 -7.54 6.89 11.49
C GLU A 96 -8.37 5.79 12.21
N TYR A 97 -7.77 4.64 12.49
CA TYR A 97 -8.41 3.48 13.16
C TYR A 97 -7.95 3.27 14.62
N LEU A 98 -7.38 4.31 15.25
CA LEU A 98 -7.03 4.41 16.68
C LEU A 98 -8.20 4.99 17.48
#